data_AF-A0AAV5I1F5-F1
#
_entry.id   AF-A0AAV5I1F5-F1
#
_cell.length_a   1.000
_cell.length_b   1.000
_cell.length_c   1.000
_cell.angle_alpha   90.00
_cell.angle_beta   90.00
_cell.angle_gamma   90.00
#
_symmetry.space_group_name_H-M   'P 1'
#
loop_
_entity.id
_entity.type
_entity.pdbx_description
1 polymer ?
#
loop_
_entity_poly.entity_id
_entity_poly.type
_entity_poly.pdbx_seq_one_letter_code
_entity_poly.pdbx_strand_id
1 'polypeptide(L)' 'MAGIGAFWGTRVMEIVKKHDSGGLVWKRIKLTSTRKANAKKRLLRVWQNEAVLRACAELPPSETSKVVADEASEKKHV' A
#
# COMPACT_ATOMS: atom_id res chain seq x y z
N MET A 1 68.56 8.42 -7.30
CA MET A 1 67.65 8.49 -6.14
C MET A 1 66.24 8.75 -6.63
N ALA A 2 65.40 7.72 -6.60
CA ALA A 2 64.03 7.78 -7.08
C ALA A 2 63.13 8.57 -6.10
N GLY A 3 62.24 9.40 -6.63
CA GLY A 3 60.88 9.43 -6.10
C GLY A 3 60.36 10.68 -5.38
N ILE A 4 60.68 11.91 -5.82
CA ILE A 4 59.88 13.10 -5.41
C ILE A 4 58.46 13.09 -6.04
N GLY A 5 58.16 12.14 -6.94
CA GLY A 5 56.84 12.00 -7.59
C GLY A 5 55.93 10.90 -7.04
N ALA A 6 56.41 10.05 -6.13
CA ALA A 6 55.65 8.86 -5.70
C ALA A 6 54.45 9.19 -4.77
N PHE A 7 54.40 10.40 -4.20
CA PHE A 7 53.39 10.79 -3.22
C PHE A 7 52.19 11.56 -3.81
N TRP A 8 52.23 11.95 -5.09
CA TRP A 8 51.11 12.65 -5.76
C TRP A 8 50.13 11.69 -6.45
N GLY A 9 50.57 10.49 -6.84
CA GLY A 9 49.71 9.48 -7.47
C GLY A 9 48.82 8.68 -6.50
N THR A 10 49.18 8.61 -5.22
CA THR A 10 48.44 7.83 -4.21
C THR A 10 47.17 8.52 -3.71
N ARG A 11 47.16 9.87 -3.67
CA ARG A 11 45.97 10.65 -3.29
C ARG A 11 44.86 10.64 -4.33
N VAL A 12 45.20 10.51 -5.62
CA VAL A 12 44.19 10.38 -6.69
C VAL A 12 43.44 9.06 -6.56
N MET A 13 44.14 7.97 -6.21
CA MET A 13 43.48 6.70 -5.91
C MET A 13 42.65 6.76 -4.62
N GLU A 14 43.07 7.56 -3.63
CA GLU A 14 42.28 7.80 -2.42
C GLU A 14 40.98 8.56 -2.75
N ILE A 15 41.04 9.60 -3.59
CA ILE A 15 39.86 10.34 -4.07
C ILE A 15 38.94 9.47 -4.93
N VAL A 16 39.52 8.63 -5.81
CA VAL A 16 38.76 7.69 -6.66
C VAL A 16 38.13 6.55 -5.85
N LYS A 17 38.73 6.19 -4.70
CA LYS A 17 38.23 5.12 -3.81
C LYS A 17 37.36 5.64 -2.65
N LYS A 18 37.27 6.96 -2.44
CA LYS A 18 36.36 7.65 -1.51
C LYS A 18 35.01 8.03 -2.14
N HIS A 19 34.58 7.38 -3.22
CA HIS A 19 33.15 7.16 -3.32
C HIS A 19 32.83 5.99 -2.41
N ASP A 20 32.84 6.24 -1.09
CA ASP A 20 32.22 5.34 -0.11
C ASP A 20 30.82 5.09 -0.64
N SER A 21 30.72 3.96 -1.32
CA SER A 21 29.58 3.63 -2.13
C SER A 21 28.48 3.34 -1.14
N GLY A 22 27.59 4.33 -0.94
CA GLY A 22 26.18 4.06 -0.72
C GLY A 22 25.63 3.30 -1.94
N GLY A 23 26.21 2.12 -2.21
CA GLY A 23 26.27 1.41 -3.50
C GLY A 23 24.94 0.86 -3.98
N LEU A 24 23.88 1.22 -3.26
CA LEU A 24 22.51 1.18 -3.73
C LEU A 24 21.76 2.30 -3.00
N VAL A 25 21.66 3.47 -3.62
CA VAL A 25 20.81 4.55 -3.11
C VAL A 25 19.36 4.10 -3.30
N TRP A 26 18.70 3.74 -2.21
CA TRP A 26 17.25 3.52 -2.18
C TRP A 26 16.55 4.83 -2.54
N LYS A 27 16.18 4.97 -3.81
CA LYS A 27 15.63 6.21 -4.32
C LYS A 27 14.28 6.47 -3.65
N ARG A 28 14.23 7.49 -2.79
CA ARG A 28 12.97 7.95 -2.18
C ARG A 28 12.15 8.68 -3.24
N ILE A 29 11.21 7.96 -3.85
CA ILE A 29 10.32 8.54 -4.85
C ILE A 29 9.29 9.42 -4.15
N LYS A 30 9.20 10.69 -4.57
CA LYS A 30 8.20 11.63 -4.05
C LYS A 30 6.79 11.17 -4.44
N LEU A 31 5.82 11.52 -3.60
CA LEU A 31 4.41 11.27 -3.91
C LEU A 31 3.92 12.25 -4.98
N THR A 32 4.06 11.86 -6.25
CA THR A 32 3.59 12.64 -7.40
C THR A 32 2.07 12.61 -7.54
N SER A 33 1.50 13.58 -8.26
CA SER A 33 0.05 13.70 -8.49
C SER A 33 -0.57 12.41 -9.07
N THR A 34 0.07 11.80 -10.07
CA THR A 34 -0.39 10.53 -10.68
C THR A 34 -0.41 9.39 -9.65
N ARG A 35 0.58 9.33 -8.75
CA ARG A 35 0.63 8.33 -7.68
C ARG A 35 -0.48 8.55 -6.65
N LYS A 36 -0.80 9.82 -6.31
CA LYS A 36 -1.96 10.16 -5.46
C LYS A 36 -3.27 9.73 -6.10
N ALA A 37 -3.44 9.95 -7.40
CA ALA A 37 -4.64 9.53 -8.11
C ALA A 37 -4.82 8.00 -8.10
N ASN A 38 -3.74 7.23 -8.23
CA ASN A 38 -3.79 5.77 -8.10
C ASN A 38 -4.17 5.33 -6.69
N ALA A 39 -3.62 5.99 -5.65
CA ALA A 39 -3.99 5.72 -4.28
C ALA A 39 -5.49 5.99 -4.02
N LYS A 40 -6.03 7.12 -4.53
CA LYS A 40 -7.47 7.42 -4.45
C LYS A 40 -8.31 6.33 -5.12
N LYS A 41 -7.92 5.85 -6.30
CA LYS A 41 -8.61 4.74 -6.99
C LYS A 41 -8.61 3.45 -6.16
N ARG A 42 -7.49 3.11 -5.50
CA ARG A 42 -7.41 1.93 -4.63
C ARG A 42 -8.33 2.05 -3.42
N LEU A 43 -8.34 3.20 -2.76
CA LEU A 43 -9.22 3.47 -1.62
C LEU A 43 -10.70 3.34 -2.01
N LEU A 44 -11.10 3.91 -3.14
CA LEU A 44 -12.47 3.80 -3.63
C LEU A 44 -12.88 2.35 -3.92
N ARG A 45 -11.98 1.54 -4.49
CA ARG A 45 -12.24 0.11 -4.74
C ARG A 45 -12.44 -0.66 -3.45
N VAL A 46 -11.58 -0.43 -2.45
CA VAL A 46 -11.72 -1.08 -1.14
C VAL A 46 -13.05 -0.70 -0.51
N TRP A 47 -13.42 0.58 -0.56
CA TRP A 47 -14.68 1.03 0.01
C TRP A 47 -15.91 0.43 -0.68
N GLN A 48 -15.88 0.30 -2.01
CA GLN A 48 -16.93 -0.39 -2.76
C GLN A 48 -17.00 -1.88 -2.37
N ASN A 49 -15.87 -2.56 -2.26
CA ASN A 49 -15.83 -3.96 -1.84
C ASN A 49 -16.40 -4.12 -0.42
N GLU A 50 -16.03 -3.24 0.51
CA GLU A 50 -16.56 -3.24 1.86
C GLU A 50 -18.06 -2.98 1.89
N ALA A 51 -18.56 -2.03 1.08
CA ALA A 51 -19.99 -1.76 0.98
C ALA A 51 -20.77 -2.96 0.43
N VAL A 52 -20.24 -3.64 -0.59
CA VAL A 52 -20.85 -4.86 -1.14
C VAL A 52 -20.84 -5.99 -0.10
N LEU A 53 -19.72 -6.22 0.58
CA LEU A 53 -19.64 -7.26 1.60
C LEU A 53 -20.58 -6.99 2.79
N ARG A 54 -20.71 -5.74 3.22
CA ARG A 54 -21.69 -5.34 4.24
C ARG A 54 -23.12 -5.55 3.77
N ALA A 55 -23.45 -5.16 2.54
CA ALA A 55 -24.76 -5.38 1.95
C ALA A 55 -25.10 -6.87 1.80
N CYS A 56 -24.10 -7.74 1.59
CA CYS A 56 -24.29 -9.20 1.57
C CYS A 56 -24.38 -9.83 2.97
N ALA A 57 -23.84 -9.17 4.00
CA ALA A 57 -23.95 -9.63 5.39
C ALA A 57 -25.31 -9.26 6.01
N GLU A 58 -25.93 -8.18 5.54
CA GLU A 58 -27.33 -7.89 5.81
C GLU A 58 -28.22 -8.86 5.00
N LEU A 59 -29.16 -9.54 5.67
CA LEU A 59 -30.11 -10.42 4.99
C LEU A 59 -30.87 -9.61 3.92
N PRO A 60 -31.04 -10.15 2.71
CA PRO A 60 -31.81 -9.45 1.68
C PRO A 60 -33.23 -9.18 2.20
N PRO A 61 -33.85 -8.05 1.81
CA PRO A 61 -35.17 -7.65 2.32
C PRO A 61 -36.30 -8.69 2.09
N SER A 62 -36.07 -9.68 1.23
CA SER A 62 -36.99 -10.81 1.02
C SER A 62 -36.89 -11.90 2.10
N GLU A 63 -35.75 -12.07 2.76
CA GLU A 63 -35.55 -13.06 3.84
C GLU A 63 -36.03 -12.49 5.18
N THR A 64 -35.86 -11.19 5.43
CA THR A 64 -36.44 -10.52 6.62
C THR A 64 -37.97 -10.55 6.61
N SER A 65 -38.59 -10.45 5.43
CA SER A 65 -40.04 -10.59 5.27
C SER A 65 -40.55 -11.99 5.62
N LYS A 66 -39.75 -13.04 5.34
CA LYS A 66 -40.07 -14.42 5.72
C LYS A 66 -39.85 -14.68 7.20
N VAL A 67 -38.74 -14.19 7.76
CA VAL A 67 -38.44 -14.33 9.21
C VAL A 67 -39.48 -13.60 10.06
N VAL A 68 -39.92 -12.41 9.66
CA VAL A 68 -40.99 -11.67 10.36
C VAL A 68 -42.36 -12.34 10.18
N ALA A 69 -42.63 -12.97 9.02
CA ALA A 69 -43.87 -13.72 8.80
C ALA A 69 -43.90 -15.04 9.60
N ASP A 70 -42.78 -15.76 9.70
CA ASP A 70 -42.67 -16.98 10.50
C ASP A 70 -42.79 -16.67 12.00
N GLU A 71 -42.10 -15.66 12.52
CA GLU A 71 -42.25 -15.23 13.92
C GLU A 71 -43.66 -14.71 14.26
N ALA A 72 -44.36 -14.10 13.30
CA ALA A 72 -45.74 -13.66 13.47
C ALA A 72 -46.76 -14.80 13.38
N SER A 73 -46.38 -15.91 12.74
CA SER A 73 -47.20 -17.13 12.67
C SER A 73 -47.06 -17.99 13.94
N GLU A 74 -45.87 -18.03 14.53
CA GLU A 74 -45.58 -18.81 15.75
C GLU A 74 -46.19 -18.16 17.01
N LYS A 75 -46.20 -16.82 17.09
CA LYS A 75 -46.86 -16.08 18.19
C LYS A 75 -48.40 -16.12 18.13
N LYS A 76 -49.01 -16.65 17.07
CA LYS A 76 -50.46 -16.85 16.95
C LYS A 76 -50.92 -18.26 17.31
N HIS A 77 -49.98 -19.17 17.60
CA HIS A 77 -50.25 -20.58 17.90
C HIS A 77 -49.91 -20.99 19.34
N VAL A 78 -49.65 -20.01 20.22
CA VAL A 78 -49.56 -20.15 21.69
C VAL A 78 -50.69 -19.30 22.29
#